data_AF-A0A2P1G2N5-F1
#
_entry.id   AF-A0A2P1G2N5-F1
#
_cell.length_a   1.000
_cell.length_b   1.000
_cell.length_c   1.000
_cell.angle_alpha   90.00
_cell.angle_beta   90.00
_cell.angle_gamma   90.00
#
_symmetry.space_group_name_H-M   'P 1'
#
loop_
_entity.id
_entity.type
_entity.pdbx_description
1 polymer ?
#
loop_
_entity_poly.entity_id
_entity_poly.type
_entity_poly.pdbx_seq_one_letter_code
_entity_poly.pdbx_strand_id
1 'polypeptide(L)'
;MVKLILGAKGAGKTKWLINGANDDIKSGNGNITFLDVEDEHIFSLDTNVRLINLSDYSINTIEKFYGFLLGMLSMDFDLEKIYIDSVYKIIDIKKEDLKCLVKNLEEISEKHDVDILINVDYLAEDVDSDLRSYVEEVK
;
A
#
# COMPACT_ATOMS: atom_id res chain seq x y z
N MET A 1 -2.63 -3.84 -10.78
CA MET A 1 -3.49 -4.59 -9.82
C MET A 1 -3.57 -3.85 -8.49
N VAL A 2 -4.70 -3.93 -7.77
CA VAL A 2 -4.82 -3.45 -6.37
C VAL A 2 -5.07 -4.61 -5.42
N LYS A 3 -4.38 -4.64 -4.26
CA LYS A 3 -4.64 -5.58 -3.16
C LYS A 3 -4.74 -4.88 -1.81
N LEU A 4 -5.81 -5.20 -1.07
CA LEU A 4 -6.00 -4.88 0.34
C LEU A 4 -5.48 -6.03 1.20
N ILE A 5 -4.41 -5.77 1.96
CA ILE A 5 -3.81 -6.74 2.87
C ILE A 5 -4.45 -6.58 4.26
N LEU A 6 -5.30 -7.54 4.62
CA LEU A 6 -6.12 -7.53 5.82
C LEU A 6 -5.66 -8.57 6.83
N GLY A 7 -6.22 -8.52 8.04
CA GLY A 7 -5.92 -9.48 9.10
C GLY A 7 -5.87 -8.82 10.47
N ALA A 8 -5.86 -9.62 11.53
CA ALA A 8 -5.85 -9.12 12.90
C ALA A 8 -4.62 -8.24 13.20
N LYS A 9 -4.72 -7.37 14.21
CA LYS A 9 -3.55 -6.67 14.74
C LYS A 9 -2.52 -7.69 15.21
N GLY A 10 -1.29 -7.58 14.70
CA GLY A 10 -0.22 -8.55 14.98
C GLY A 10 -0.20 -9.79 14.09
N ALA A 11 -1.10 -9.93 13.11
CA ALA A 11 -1.10 -11.06 12.16
C ALA A 11 0.12 -11.08 11.21
N GLY A 12 0.98 -10.06 11.25
CA GLY A 12 2.19 -9.99 10.41
C GLY A 12 1.98 -9.32 9.05
N LYS A 13 0.94 -8.49 8.89
CA LYS A 13 0.66 -7.72 7.65
C LYS A 13 1.89 -6.95 7.13
N THR A 14 2.59 -6.23 8.01
CA THR A 14 3.81 -5.49 7.64
C THR A 14 4.93 -6.42 7.16
N LYS A 15 5.15 -7.55 7.85
CA LYS A 15 6.13 -8.56 7.42
C LYS A 15 5.76 -9.17 6.07
N TRP A 16 4.46 -9.37 5.81
CA TRP A 16 3.96 -9.85 4.52
C TRP A 16 4.30 -8.87 3.40
N LEU A 17 4.05 -7.56 3.60
CA LEU A 17 4.39 -6.52 2.62
C LEU A 17 5.91 -6.45 2.36
N ILE A 18 6.73 -6.45 3.42
CA ILE A 18 8.19 -6.41 3.31
C ILE A 18 8.73 -7.62 2.55
N ASN A 19 8.26 -8.82 2.89
CA ASN A 19 8.66 -10.04 2.19
C ASN A 19 8.26 -9.99 0.72
N GLY A 20 7.04 -9.51 0.42
CA GLY A 20 6.57 -9.33 -0.95
C GLY A 20 7.48 -8.41 -1.76
N ALA A 21 7.79 -7.22 -1.23
CA ALA A 21 8.69 -6.27 -1.88
C ALA A 21 10.08 -6.87 -2.15
N ASN A 22 10.65 -7.56 -1.17
CA ASN A 22 11.96 -8.21 -1.30
C ASN A 22 11.96 -9.35 -2.32
N ASP A 23 10.88 -10.14 -2.35
CA ASP A 23 10.76 -11.27 -3.27
C ASP A 23 10.51 -10.80 -4.71
N ASP A 24 9.84 -9.67 -4.89
CA ASP A 24 9.68 -9.04 -6.20
C ASP A 24 11.02 -8.50 -6.75
N ILE A 25 11.84 -7.83 -5.93
CA ILE A 25 13.21 -7.46 -6.32
C ILE A 25 14.00 -8.69 -6.78
N LYS A 26 13.96 -9.79 -6.02
CA LYS A 26 14.65 -11.04 -6.39
C LYS A 26 14.11 -11.67 -7.66
N SER A 27 12.83 -11.46 -7.96
CA SER A 27 12.15 -11.99 -9.15
C SER A 27 12.42 -11.15 -10.40
N GLY A 28 13.12 -10.01 -10.26
CA GLY A 28 13.56 -9.16 -11.36
C GLY A 28 12.72 -7.90 -11.57
N ASN A 29 11.78 -7.59 -10.67
CA ASN A 29 11.09 -6.30 -10.68
C ASN A 29 12.09 -5.19 -10.34
N GLY A 30 12.18 -4.18 -11.20
CA GLY A 30 13.27 -3.21 -11.16
C GLY A 30 12.98 -1.98 -10.31
N ASN A 31 11.74 -1.52 -10.30
CA ASN A 31 11.36 -0.26 -9.65
C ASN A 31 10.19 -0.47 -8.69
N ILE A 32 10.52 -0.58 -7.40
CA ILE A 32 9.56 -0.80 -6.31
C ILE A 32 9.71 0.31 -5.29
N THR A 33 8.59 0.90 -4.91
CA THR A 33 8.52 1.86 -3.81
C THR A 33 7.73 1.28 -2.63
N PHE A 34 8.29 1.43 -1.43
CA PHE A 34 7.65 1.11 -0.16
C PHE A 34 7.33 2.41 0.58
N LEU A 35 6.06 2.63 0.86
CA LEU A 35 5.55 3.77 1.63
C LEU A 35 5.24 3.28 3.05
N ASP A 36 5.89 3.88 4.05
CA ASP A 36 5.72 3.51 5.47
C ASP A 36 5.39 4.74 6.31
N VAL A 37 4.83 4.52 7.49
CA VAL A 37 4.58 5.56 8.51
C VAL A 37 5.52 5.40 9.72
N GLU A 38 5.93 4.18 10.05
CA GLU A 38 6.59 3.92 11.34
C GLU A 38 8.08 3.64 11.28
N ASP A 39 8.68 3.35 10.12
CA ASP A 39 10.12 3.18 9.91
C ASP A 39 10.79 2.08 10.78
N GLU A 40 10.05 1.39 11.65
CA GLU A 40 10.59 0.43 12.64
C GLU A 40 11.16 -0.84 11.99
N HIS A 41 10.85 -1.09 10.71
CA HIS A 41 11.23 -2.31 10.01
C HIS A 41 12.10 -2.09 8.77
N ILE A 42 12.62 -0.87 8.57
CA ILE A 42 13.43 -0.46 7.42
C ILE A 42 14.59 -1.41 7.13
N PHE A 43 15.28 -1.89 8.16
CA PHE A 43 16.45 -2.77 8.02
C PHE A 43 16.14 -4.14 7.41
N SER A 44 14.86 -4.49 7.24
CA SER A 44 14.43 -5.75 6.63
C SER A 44 14.13 -5.62 5.14
N LEU A 45 14.11 -4.42 4.57
CA LEU A 45 13.91 -4.20 3.14
C LEU A 45 15.22 -4.37 2.37
N ASP A 46 15.11 -4.94 1.17
CA ASP A 46 16.20 -4.97 0.20
C ASP A 46 16.60 -3.53 -0.15
N THR A 47 17.90 -3.29 -0.29
CA THR A 47 18.44 -1.94 -0.55
C THR A 47 18.01 -1.35 -1.88
N ASN A 48 17.49 -2.17 -2.81
CA ASN A 48 16.96 -1.70 -4.09
C ASN A 48 15.49 -1.24 -3.99
N VAL A 49 14.80 -1.51 -2.88
CA VAL A 49 13.46 -0.97 -2.64
C VAL A 49 13.59 0.48 -2.21
N ARG A 50 12.93 1.40 -2.93
CA ARG A 50 12.88 2.80 -2.53
C ARG A 50 11.93 2.96 -1.35
N LEU A 51 12.42 3.45 -0.22
CA LEU A 51 11.59 3.75 0.94
C LEU A 51 11.19 5.22 0.97
N ILE A 52 9.94 5.50 1.31
CA ILE A 52 9.44 6.85 1.60
C ILE A 52 8.64 6.81 2.90
N ASN A 53 8.99 7.67 3.86
CA ASN A 53 8.24 7.84 5.09
C ASN A 53 7.10 8.87 4.89
N LEU A 54 5.86 8.40 4.90
CA LEU A 54 4.64 9.19 4.73
C LEU A 54 4.40 10.20 5.86
N SER A 55 4.97 9.98 7.05
CA SER A 55 4.81 10.89 8.19
C SER A 55 5.43 12.28 7.94
N ASP A 56 6.39 12.38 7.01
CA ASP A 56 7.05 13.64 6.64
C ASP A 56 6.16 14.59 5.80
N TYR A 57 5.04 14.10 5.24
CA TYR A 57 4.30 14.80 4.19
C TYR A 57 2.92 15.33 4.59
N SER A 58 2.55 15.25 5.88
CA SER A 58 1.24 15.74 6.39
C SER A 58 0.02 15.19 5.65
N ILE A 59 0.10 13.93 5.22
CA ILE A 59 -0.95 13.22 4.49
C ILE A 59 -1.96 12.67 5.50
N ASN A 60 -3.05 13.41 5.71
CA ASN A 60 -4.06 13.08 6.72
C ASN A 60 -5.49 12.93 6.19
N THR A 61 -5.65 12.89 4.87
CA THR A 61 -6.92 12.55 4.21
C THR A 61 -6.66 11.68 2.99
N ILE A 62 -7.69 10.96 2.53
CA ILE A 62 -7.61 10.10 1.35
C ILE A 62 -7.30 10.92 0.09
N GLU A 63 -7.82 12.14 -0.04
CA GLU A 63 -7.57 13.01 -1.19
C GLU A 63 -6.12 13.48 -1.23
N LYS A 64 -5.52 13.81 -0.08
CA LYS A 64 -4.10 14.15 0.01
C LYS A 64 -3.22 12.96 -0.36
N PHE A 65 -3.60 11.76 0.11
CA PHE A 65 -2.89 10.54 -0.21
C PHE A 65 -2.96 10.21 -1.71
N TYR A 66 -4.14 10.34 -2.29
CA TYR A 66 -4.33 10.20 -3.74
C TYR A 66 -3.45 11.18 -4.53
N GLY A 67 -3.46 12.47 -4.16
CA GLY A 67 -2.59 13.47 -4.79
C GLY A 67 -1.10 13.18 -4.62
N PHE A 68 -0.70 12.66 -3.46
CA PHE A 68 0.67 12.23 -3.20
C PHE A 68 1.12 11.10 -4.14
N LEU A 69 0.30 10.05 -4.29
CA LEU A 69 0.59 8.95 -5.21
C LEU A 69 0.71 9.43 -6.66
N LEU A 70 -0.20 10.32 -7.11
CA LEU A 70 -0.14 10.90 -8.46
C LEU A 70 1.13 11.74 -8.67
N GLY A 71 1.53 12.55 -7.67
CA GLY A 71 2.76 13.34 -7.74
C GLY A 71 4.01 12.45 -7.78
N MET A 72 4.04 11.38 -7.00
CA MET A 72 5.12 10.38 -7.02
C MET A 72 5.23 9.74 -8.41
N LEU A 73 4.12 9.25 -8.97
CA LEU A 73 4.08 8.64 -10.31
C LEU A 73 4.43 9.62 -11.44
N SER A 74 4.15 10.92 -11.26
CA SER A 74 4.54 11.94 -12.25
C SER A 74 6.06 12.12 -12.37
N MET A 75 6.81 11.74 -11.34
CA MET A 75 8.26 11.85 -11.28
C MET A 75 8.96 10.54 -11.65
N ASP A 76 8.24 9.43 -11.65
CA ASP A 76 8.77 8.08 -11.78
C ASP A 76 7.88 7.22 -12.69
N PHE A 77 8.19 7.26 -13.99
CA PHE A 77 7.32 6.70 -15.05
C PHE A 77 7.44 5.19 -15.22
N ASP A 78 8.48 4.55 -14.70
CA ASP A 78 8.69 3.11 -14.77
C ASP A 78 8.47 2.43 -13.41
N LEU A 79 7.76 3.10 -12.49
CA LEU A 79 7.39 2.52 -11.20
C LEU A 79 6.42 1.35 -11.39
N GLU A 80 6.90 0.14 -11.10
CA GLU A 80 6.13 -1.09 -11.34
C GLU A 80 5.21 -1.44 -10.16
N LYS A 81 5.68 -1.23 -8.93
CA LYS A 81 4.97 -1.66 -7.72
C LYS A 81 5.10 -0.70 -6.55
N ILE A 82 4.00 -0.54 -5.82
CA ILE A 82 3.90 0.27 -4.61
C ILE A 82 3.39 -0.60 -3.46
N TYR A 83 4.17 -0.70 -2.40
CA TYR A 83 3.78 -1.30 -1.14
C TYR A 83 3.48 -0.20 -0.13
N ILE A 84 2.35 -0.28 0.57
CA ILE A 84 1.88 0.77 1.47
C ILE A 84 1.59 0.14 2.83
N ASP A 85 2.38 0.49 3.83
CA ASP A 85 2.20 0.05 5.21
C ASP A 85 1.70 1.18 6.09
N SER A 86 0.82 0.84 7.02
CA SER A 86 0.48 1.67 8.18
C SER A 86 -0.13 3.04 7.87
N VAL A 87 -0.61 3.29 6.65
CA VAL A 87 -1.23 4.58 6.26
C VAL A 87 -2.46 4.94 7.10
N TYR A 88 -3.16 3.93 7.62
CA TYR A 88 -4.30 4.08 8.56
C TYR A 88 -3.91 4.75 9.90
N LYS A 89 -2.62 4.93 10.19
CA LYS A 89 -2.13 5.64 11.37
C LYS A 89 -2.09 7.16 11.18
N ILE A 90 -2.01 7.63 9.93
CA ILE A 90 -2.01 9.05 9.58
C ILE A 90 -3.31 9.50 8.91
N ILE A 91 -4.07 8.57 8.32
CA ILE A 91 -5.40 8.80 7.75
C ILE A 91 -6.42 7.99 8.54
N ASP A 92 -7.48 8.64 9.02
CA ASP A 92 -8.65 7.96 9.62
C ASP A 92 -9.48 7.30 8.51
N ILE A 93 -9.13 6.06 8.16
CA ILE A 93 -9.81 5.28 7.12
C ILE A 93 -10.94 4.48 7.75
N LYS A 94 -12.18 4.94 7.60
CA LYS A 94 -13.36 4.23 8.09
C LYS A 94 -13.78 3.15 7.10
N LYS A 95 -14.62 2.24 7.56
CA LYS A 95 -15.16 1.16 6.73
C LYS A 95 -15.83 1.72 5.47
N GLU A 96 -16.60 2.81 5.60
CA GLU A 96 -17.31 3.43 4.47
C GLU A 96 -16.35 4.04 3.43
N ASP A 97 -15.11 4.36 3.84
CA ASP A 97 -14.10 4.96 2.99
C ASP A 97 -13.33 3.92 2.15
N LEU A 98 -13.32 2.65 2.55
CA LEU A 98 -12.56 1.58 1.87
C LEU A 98 -12.92 1.48 0.38
N LYS A 99 -14.19 1.66 0.05
CA LYS A 99 -14.66 1.63 -1.33
C LYS A 99 -14.12 2.80 -2.15
N CYS A 100 -14.08 3.99 -1.56
CA CYS A 100 -13.51 5.17 -2.21
C CYS A 100 -12.00 5.00 -2.39
N LEU A 101 -11.32 4.50 -1.36
CA LEU A 101 -9.89 4.22 -1.39
C LEU A 101 -9.53 3.23 -2.50
N VAL A 102 -10.18 2.05 -2.55
CA VAL A 102 -9.91 1.03 -3.59
C VAL A 102 -10.16 1.61 -4.97
N LYS A 103 -11.28 2.29 -5.19
CA LYS A 103 -11.60 2.91 -6.48
C LYS A 103 -10.50 3.89 -6.94
N ASN A 104 -10.01 4.73 -6.03
CA ASN A 104 -8.94 5.69 -6.35
C ASN A 104 -7.63 4.97 -6.68
N LEU A 105 -7.30 3.90 -5.95
CA LEU A 105 -6.11 3.09 -6.22
C LEU A 105 -6.22 2.32 -7.54
N GLU A 106 -7.40 1.83 -7.90
CA GLU A 106 -7.65 1.18 -9.19
C GLU A 106 -7.46 2.15 -10.35
N GLU A 107 -8.02 3.36 -10.24
CA GLU A 107 -7.82 4.40 -11.26
C GLU A 107 -6.33 4.69 -11.48
N ILE A 108 -5.54 4.78 -10.39
CA ILE A 108 -4.08 4.94 -10.48
C ILE A 108 -3.46 3.71 -11.16
N SER A 109 -3.79 2.52 -10.66
CA SER A 109 -3.21 1.25 -11.10
C SER A 109 -3.41 1.02 -12.59
N GLU A 110 -4.64 1.20 -13.09
CA GLU A 110 -4.98 1.00 -14.51
C GLU A 110 -4.34 2.06 -15.40
N LYS A 111 -4.31 3.32 -14.96
CA LYS A 111 -3.81 4.43 -15.77
C LYS A 111 -2.29 4.43 -15.89
N HIS A 112 -1.59 3.98 -14.86
CA HIS A 112 -0.14 4.04 -14.76
C HIS A 112 0.54 2.67 -14.87
N ASP A 113 -0.22 1.59 -15.06
CA ASP A 113 0.29 0.21 -15.14
C ASP A 113 1.17 -0.18 -13.93
N VAL A 114 0.68 0.16 -12.73
CA VAL A 114 1.39 -0.04 -11.46
C VAL A 114 0.59 -0.94 -10.53
N ASP A 115 1.23 -1.91 -9.89
CA ASP A 115 0.59 -2.71 -8.84
C ASP A 115 0.66 -2.01 -7.49
N ILE A 116 -0.44 -2.02 -6.74
CA ILE A 116 -0.56 -1.35 -5.45
C ILE A 116 -1.03 -2.36 -4.41
N LEU A 117 -0.22 -2.55 -3.37
CA LEU A 117 -0.53 -3.39 -2.22
C LEU A 117 -0.55 -2.52 -0.97
N ILE A 118 -1.69 -2.49 -0.28
CA ILE A 118 -1.90 -1.62 0.87
C ILE A 118 -2.49 -2.42 2.03
N ASN A 119 -1.96 -2.24 3.24
CA ASN A 119 -2.62 -2.76 4.43
C ASN A 119 -3.53 -1.74 5.11
N VAL A 120 -4.60 -2.24 5.69
CA VAL A 120 -5.52 -1.51 6.58
C VAL A 120 -5.94 -2.43 7.72
N ASP A 121 -6.30 -1.86 8.88
CA ASP A 121 -6.58 -2.64 10.10
C ASP A 121 -8.05 -3.11 10.16
N TYR A 122 -8.42 -3.94 9.19
CA TYR A 122 -9.73 -4.61 9.09
C TYR A 122 -9.53 -6.12 8.87
N LEU A 123 -10.55 -6.91 9.19
CA LEU A 123 -10.64 -8.33 8.81
C LEU A 123 -11.40 -8.48 7.49
N ALA A 124 -11.24 -9.62 6.82
CA ALA A 124 -11.98 -9.89 5.58
C ALA A 124 -13.49 -9.91 5.78
N GLU A 125 -13.96 -10.25 6.98
CA GLU A 125 -15.38 -10.23 7.35
C GLU A 125 -15.95 -8.82 7.56
N ASP A 126 -15.10 -7.84 7.85
CA ASP A 126 -15.51 -6.45 8.04
C ASP A 126 -15.76 -5.74 6.72
N VAL A 127 -15.25 -6.28 5.61
CA VAL A 127 -15.25 -5.63 4.30
C VAL A 127 -16.49 -6.01 3.48
N ASP A 128 -17.05 -5.03 2.79
CA ASP A 128 -18.23 -5.21 1.95
C ASP A 128 -17.96 -6.20 0.80
N SER A 129 -19.01 -6.91 0.38
CA SER A 129 -18.88 -8.03 -0.55
C SER A 129 -18.28 -7.67 -1.90
N ASP A 130 -18.47 -6.42 -2.35
CA ASP A 130 -17.96 -5.90 -3.61
C ASP A 130 -16.44 -5.64 -3.59
N LEU A 131 -15.83 -5.56 -2.41
CA LEU A 131 -14.38 -5.38 -2.26
C LEU A 131 -13.62 -6.71 -2.05
N ARG A 132 -14.33 -7.85 -1.95
CA ARG A 132 -13.70 -9.15 -1.67
C ARG A 132 -12.68 -9.60 -2.70
N SER A 133 -12.79 -9.16 -3.96
CA SER A 133 -11.82 -9.47 -5.01
C SER A 133 -10.45 -8.80 -4.80
N TYR A 134 -10.37 -7.75 -3.99
CA TYR A 134 -9.12 -7.06 -3.66
C TYR A 134 -8.47 -7.60 -2.40
N VAL A 135 -9.18 -8.41 -1.61
CA VAL A 135 -8.74 -8.80 -0.26
C VAL A 135 -7.76 -9.96 -0.30
N GLU A 136 -6.65 -9.79 0.38
CA GLU A 136 -5.71 -10.84 0.78
C GLU A 136 -5.64 -10.83 2.32
N GLU A 137 -6.10 -11.90 2.98
CA GLU A 137 -6.13 -11.97 4.45
C GLU A 137 -4.92 -12.72 4.99
N VAL A 138 -4.12 -12.04 5.80
CA VAL A 138 -2.97 -12.61 6.51
C VAL A 138 -3.45 -13.21 7.83
N LYS A 139 -3.06 -14.45 8.09
CA LYS A 139 -3.47 -15.27 9.25
C LYS A 139 -2.30 -15.60 10.15
#